data_AF-A0A4R3PZ63-F1
#
_entry.id   AF-A0A4R3PZ63-F1
#
_cell.length_a   1.000
_cell.length_b   1.000
_cell.length_c   1.000
_cell.angle_alpha   90.00
_cell.angle_beta   90.00
_cell.angle_gamma   90.00
#
_symmetry.space_group_name_H-M   'P 1'
#
loop_
_entity.id
_entity.type
_entity.pdbx_description
1 polymer ?
#
loop_
_entity_poly.entity_id
_entity_poly.type
_entity_poly.pdbx_seq_one_letter_code
_entity_poly.pdbx_strand_id
1 'polypeptide(L)'
;MSEQQDPGVSRRGFIGALGTRATILAAAPFFSGAAHAQRQPSLPATASTTSARTRTIPKTAQTLITLGLGTFLTFDARPGDDRSNLGEVFRRYVVGGGRVIDTPAGHTH
;
A
#
# COMPACT_ATOMS: atom_id res chain seq x y z
N MET A 1 -40.49 -7.59 23.41
CA MET A 1 -39.14 -7.43 23.95
C MET A 1 -38.24 -7.21 22.74
N SER A 2 -38.08 -5.94 22.37
CA SER A 2 -37.41 -5.52 21.13
C SER A 2 -35.96 -5.27 21.47
N GLU A 3 -35.08 -6.14 20.98
CA GLU A 3 -33.64 -6.01 21.19
C GLU A 3 -33.07 -4.86 20.35
N GLN A 4 -32.13 -4.17 20.99
CA GLN A 4 -31.54 -2.89 20.68
C GLN A 4 -30.87 -2.82 19.30
N GLN A 5 -31.11 -1.71 18.61
CA GLN A 5 -30.26 -1.24 17.53
C GLN A 5 -28.98 -0.61 18.12
N ASP A 6 -27.83 -1.08 17.65
CA ASP A 6 -26.50 -0.65 18.05
C ASP A 6 -26.18 0.75 17.48
N PRO A 7 -26.01 1.80 18.30
CA PRO A 7 -25.77 3.15 17.81
C PRO A 7 -24.30 3.34 17.40
N GLY A 8 -24.03 3.08 16.12
CA GLY A 8 -23.16 3.86 15.24
C GLY A 8 -21.84 4.42 15.79
N VAL A 9 -20.75 3.69 15.57
CA VAL A 9 -19.42 4.33 15.42
C VAL A 9 -19.39 5.02 14.06
N SER A 10 -19.77 6.29 14.07
CA SER A 10 -19.73 7.20 12.92
C SER A 10 -18.29 7.57 12.61
N ARG A 11 -17.85 7.30 11.37
CA ARG A 11 -16.54 7.69 10.80
C ARG A 11 -16.28 9.21 10.76
N ARG A 12 -17.24 10.01 11.24
CA ARG A 12 -17.18 11.47 11.34
C ARG A 12 -16.67 11.99 12.68
N GLY A 13 -16.33 11.10 13.63
CA GLY A 13 -15.83 11.50 14.95
C GLY A 13 -14.33 11.83 15.05
N PHE A 14 -13.58 11.85 13.94
CA PHE A 14 -12.11 11.94 14.00
C PHE A 14 -11.49 13.29 13.54
N ILE A 15 -12.28 14.31 13.20
CA ILE A 15 -11.71 15.63 12.85
C ILE A 15 -12.44 16.75 13.57
N GLY A 16 -11.79 17.32 14.59
CA GLY A 16 -12.17 18.63 15.11
C GLY A 16 -11.81 18.86 16.59
N ALA A 17 -10.58 19.28 16.89
CA ALA A 17 -10.29 20.13 18.04
C ALA A 17 -8.89 20.77 17.90
N LEU A 18 -8.86 21.85 17.13
CA LEU A 18 -7.80 22.85 17.13
C LEU A 18 -7.94 23.74 18.38
N GLY A 19 -6.82 24.00 19.05
CA GLY A 19 -6.41 25.36 19.40
C GLY A 19 -6.92 25.97 20.71
N THR A 20 -6.07 25.94 21.74
CA THR A 20 -6.03 27.01 22.75
C THR A 20 -4.58 27.42 22.98
N ARG A 21 -4.23 28.61 22.48
CA ARG A 21 -2.98 29.32 22.79
C ARG A 21 -3.04 29.78 24.24
N ALA A 22 -2.05 29.40 25.05
CA ALA A 22 -1.72 30.10 26.29
C ALA A 22 -0.32 30.71 26.15
N THR A 23 -0.28 32.02 26.01
CA THR A 23 0.92 32.85 26.13
C THR A 23 1.36 32.89 27.59
N ILE A 24 2.53 32.36 27.91
CA ILE A 24 3.23 32.69 29.16
C ILE A 24 4.60 33.24 28.78
N LEU A 25 4.77 34.54 29.03
CA LEU A 25 6.01 35.28 28.93
C LEU A 25 6.80 35.06 30.22
N ALA A 26 7.87 34.26 30.17
CA ALA A 26 8.86 34.19 31.24
C ALA A 26 10.26 34.17 30.63
N ALA A 27 11.01 35.23 30.91
CA ALA A 27 12.39 35.45 30.48
C ALA A 27 13.37 34.80 31.46
N ALA A 28 14.34 34.03 30.96
CA ALA A 28 15.75 33.92 31.42
C ALA A 28 16.45 32.69 30.77
N PRO A 29 17.78 32.70 30.62
CA PRO A 29 18.47 32.15 29.45
C PRO A 29 19.21 30.82 29.70
N PHE A 30 19.79 30.29 28.62
CA PHE A 30 20.77 29.21 28.53
C PHE A 30 20.22 27.78 28.54
N PHE A 31 20.00 27.23 27.34
CA PHE A 31 20.65 25.98 26.89
C PHE A 31 20.74 26.00 25.35
N SER A 32 21.95 26.19 24.85
CA SER A 32 22.31 26.01 23.44
C SER A 32 22.23 24.53 23.10
N GLY A 33 21.41 24.19 22.09
CA GLY A 33 21.33 22.82 21.58
C GLY A 33 20.03 22.44 20.88
N ALA A 34 19.26 23.40 20.36
CA ALA A 34 18.14 23.08 19.48
C ALA A 34 18.66 22.92 18.05
N ALA A 35 19.11 21.70 17.71
CA ALA A 35 19.14 21.30 16.31
C ALA A 35 17.69 21.35 15.82
N HIS A 36 17.33 22.44 15.13
CA HIS A 36 16.10 22.52 14.36
C HIS A 36 16.22 21.52 13.22
N ALA A 37 15.86 20.27 13.51
CA ALA A 37 15.47 19.32 12.48
C ALA A 37 14.21 19.90 11.83
N GLN A 38 14.40 20.77 10.85
CA GLN A 38 13.35 21.17 9.93
C GLN A 38 12.87 19.88 9.27
N ARG A 39 11.74 19.37 9.77
CA ARG A 39 10.99 18.29 9.14
C ARG A 39 10.45 18.86 7.84
N GLN A 40 11.29 18.86 6.81
CA GLN A 40 10.90 19.12 5.43
C GLN A 40 9.71 18.18 5.17
N PRO A 41 8.51 18.68 4.82
CA PRO A 41 7.43 17.83 4.38
C PRO A 41 7.96 17.13 3.13
N SER A 42 8.30 15.85 3.24
CA SER A 42 8.53 15.01 2.07
C SER A 42 7.20 14.96 1.34
N LEU A 43 7.05 15.73 0.26
CA LEU A 43 5.93 15.52 -0.65
C LEU A 43 5.96 14.03 -1.03
N PRO A 44 4.82 13.33 -1.02
CA PRO A 44 4.77 11.96 -1.48
C PRO A 44 5.38 11.94 -2.88
N ALA A 45 6.43 11.14 -3.06
CA ALA A 45 7.03 10.97 -4.37
C ALA A 45 5.91 10.52 -5.31
N THR A 46 5.54 11.36 -6.26
CA THR A 46 4.62 10.99 -7.32
C THR A 46 5.33 9.89 -8.08
N ALA A 47 4.99 8.63 -7.80
CA ALA A 47 5.54 7.51 -8.52
C ALA A 47 5.24 7.75 -9.99
N SER A 48 6.26 8.07 -10.78
CA SER A 48 6.12 8.17 -12.22
C SER A 48 5.56 6.84 -12.71
N THR A 49 4.32 6.85 -13.17
CA THR A 49 3.66 5.69 -13.75
C THR A 49 4.23 5.50 -15.15
N THR A 50 5.49 5.05 -15.22
CA THR A 50 6.05 4.57 -16.48
C THR A 50 5.17 3.41 -16.94
N SER A 51 4.46 3.63 -18.04
CA SER A 51 3.58 2.62 -18.60
C SER A 51 4.40 1.38 -18.98
N ALA A 52 3.94 0.20 -18.57
CA ALA A 52 4.64 -1.04 -18.82
C ALA A 52 4.81 -1.27 -20.33
N ARG A 53 5.99 -1.73 -20.75
CA ARG A 53 6.23 -2.09 -22.15
C ARG A 53 5.30 -3.22 -22.57
N THR A 54 4.71 -3.11 -23.76
CA THR A 54 3.80 -4.12 -24.31
C THR A 54 4.34 -4.75 -25.59
N ARG A 55 3.81 -5.93 -25.93
CA ARG A 55 4.06 -6.66 -27.18
C ARG A 55 2.80 -7.40 -27.62
N THR A 56 2.55 -7.42 -28.92
CA THR A 56 1.50 -8.25 -29.53
C THR A 56 2.01 -9.67 -29.78
N ILE A 57 1.26 -10.67 -29.34
CA ILE A 57 1.52 -12.08 -29.63
C ILE A 57 1.04 -12.37 -31.06
N PRO A 58 1.92 -12.76 -32.01
CA PRO A 58 1.52 -12.89 -33.42
C PRO A 58 0.38 -13.88 -33.67
N LYS A 59 0.36 -14.99 -32.93
CA LYS A 59 -0.62 -16.06 -33.13
C LYS A 59 -2.04 -15.69 -32.65
N THR A 60 -2.15 -14.83 -31.63
CA THR A 60 -3.43 -14.51 -30.99
C THR A 60 -3.85 -13.05 -31.18
N ALA A 61 -2.98 -12.21 -31.75
CA ALA A 61 -3.12 -10.76 -31.84
C ALA A 61 -3.31 -10.06 -30.47
N GLN A 62 -3.09 -10.76 -29.36
CA GLN A 62 -3.25 -10.20 -28.03
C GLN A 62 -2.05 -9.31 -27.67
N THR A 63 -2.32 -8.07 -27.28
CA THR A 63 -1.28 -7.15 -26.77
C THR A 63 -1.19 -7.29 -25.25
N LEU A 64 -0.03 -7.74 -24.76
CA LEU A 64 0.23 -7.97 -23.35
C LEU A 64 1.43 -7.15 -22.88
N ILE A 65 1.53 -6.88 -21.58
CA ILE A 65 2.78 -6.37 -21.01
C ILE A 65 3.88 -7.42 -21.17
N THR A 66 5.12 -6.99 -21.32
CA THR A 66 6.26 -7.90 -21.50
C THR A 66 6.72 -8.56 -20.19
N LEU A 67 6.09 -8.25 -19.06
CA LEU A 67 6.40 -8.82 -17.75
C LEU A 67 5.41 -9.93 -17.38
N GLY A 68 5.94 -11.12 -17.10
CA GLY A 68 5.19 -12.23 -16.50
C GLY A 68 5.36 -12.29 -14.97
N LEU A 69 4.44 -12.96 -14.29
CA LEU A 69 4.52 -13.28 -12.87
C LEU A 69 4.80 -14.77 -12.68
N GLY A 70 6.02 -15.13 -12.27
CA GLY A 70 6.38 -16.50 -11.91
C GLY A 70 5.99 -16.83 -10.47
N THR A 71 5.44 -18.03 -10.25
CA THR A 71 4.94 -18.41 -8.92
C THR A 71 5.84 -19.38 -8.14
N PHE A 72 6.81 -20.02 -8.80
CA PHE A 72 7.68 -21.02 -8.16
C PHE A 72 8.46 -20.44 -6.97
N LEU A 73 8.49 -21.17 -5.83
CA LEU A 73 9.11 -20.81 -4.55
C LEU A 73 8.45 -19.63 -3.82
N THR A 74 8.17 -18.54 -4.53
CA THR A 74 7.73 -17.28 -3.93
C THR A 74 6.27 -17.33 -3.49
N PHE A 75 5.44 -18.14 -4.16
CA PHE A 75 4.01 -18.29 -3.86
C PHE A 75 3.68 -19.62 -3.18
N ASP A 76 4.69 -20.39 -2.76
CA ASP A 76 4.53 -21.70 -2.13
C ASP A 76 4.19 -21.55 -0.63
N ALA A 77 2.98 -21.06 -0.35
CA ALA A 77 2.46 -20.90 1.01
C ALA A 77 1.90 -22.23 1.56
N ARG A 78 2.32 -22.64 2.76
CA ARG A 78 1.82 -23.83 3.45
C ARG A 78 0.38 -23.65 3.94
N PRO A 79 -0.35 -24.73 4.24
CA PRO A 79 -1.62 -24.63 4.96
C PRO A 79 -1.43 -23.86 6.27
N GLY A 80 -2.28 -22.86 6.52
CA GLY A 80 -2.18 -21.99 7.69
C GLY A 80 -1.33 -20.73 7.52
N ASP A 81 -0.48 -20.64 6.49
CA ASP A 81 0.33 -19.43 6.25
C ASP A 81 -0.54 -18.24 5.84
N ASP A 82 -0.14 -17.04 6.27
CA ASP A 82 -0.74 -15.79 5.79
C ASP A 82 -0.41 -15.56 4.31
N ARG A 83 -1.47 -15.35 3.51
CA ARG A 83 -1.40 -15.12 2.06
C ARG A 83 -1.67 -13.66 1.67
N SER A 84 -1.87 -12.77 2.65
CA SER A 84 -2.20 -11.35 2.41
C SER A 84 -1.18 -10.66 1.50
N ASN A 85 0.11 -10.86 1.75
CA ASN A 85 1.19 -10.30 0.95
C ASN A 85 1.21 -10.84 -0.48
N LEU A 86 0.95 -12.14 -0.68
CA LEU A 86 0.86 -12.73 -2.02
C LEU A 86 -0.33 -12.14 -2.79
N GLY A 87 -1.46 -11.93 -2.12
CA GLY A 87 -2.62 -11.26 -2.68
C GLY A 87 -2.33 -9.82 -3.09
N GLU A 88 -1.57 -9.08 -2.29
CA GLU A 88 -1.18 -7.70 -2.61
C GLU A 88 -0.23 -7.62 -3.82
N VAL A 89 0.73 -8.56 -3.94
CA VAL A 89 1.60 -8.67 -5.13
C VAL A 89 0.74 -8.92 -6.36
N PHE A 90 -0.18 -9.88 -6.29
CA PHE A 90 -1.07 -10.20 -7.40
C PHE A 90 -1.96 -9.01 -7.79
N ARG A 91 -2.51 -8.31 -6.81
CA ARG A 91 -3.32 -7.10 -7.01
C ARG A 91 -2.52 -6.03 -7.75
N ARG A 92 -1.30 -5.73 -7.31
CA ARG A 92 -0.42 -4.75 -7.97
C ARG A 92 -0.06 -5.16 -9.38
N TYR A 93 0.23 -6.44 -9.60
CA TYR A 93 0.52 -6.98 -10.93
C TYR A 93 -0.66 -6.76 -11.89
N VAL A 94 -1.89 -7.11 -11.47
CA VAL A 94 -3.10 -6.96 -12.30
C VAL A 94 -3.42 -5.49 -12.57
N VAL A 95 -3.35 -4.62 -11.55
CA VAL A 95 -3.55 -3.17 -11.66
C VAL A 95 -2.51 -2.55 -12.60
N GLY A 96 -1.27 -3.05 -12.59
CA GLY A 96 -0.20 -2.65 -13.49
C GLY A 96 -0.33 -3.18 -14.93
N GLY A 97 -1.41 -3.89 -15.26
CA GLY A 97 -1.65 -4.43 -16.61
C GLY A 97 -1.15 -5.86 -16.83
N GLY A 98 -0.71 -6.54 -15.77
CA GLY A 98 -0.23 -7.92 -15.81
C GLY A 98 -1.30 -8.94 -16.15
N ARG A 99 -0.98 -9.89 -17.03
CA ARG A 99 -1.92 -10.90 -17.57
C ARG A 99 -1.31 -12.28 -17.79
N VAL A 100 -0.01 -12.48 -17.52
CA VAL A 100 0.70 -13.74 -17.76
C VAL A 100 1.23 -14.27 -16.44
N ILE A 101 0.77 -15.45 -16.04
CA ILE A 101 1.19 -16.14 -14.82
C ILE A 101 1.87 -17.43 -15.24
N ASP A 102 3.10 -17.62 -14.79
CA ASP A 102 3.88 -18.85 -15.01
C ASP A 102 3.88 -19.67 -13.74
N THR A 103 3.35 -20.89 -13.83
CA THR A 103 3.19 -21.81 -12.70
C THR A 103 3.78 -23.16 -13.08
N PRO A 104 4.68 -23.73 -12.26
CA PRO A 104 5.23 -25.05 -12.53
C PRO A 104 4.11 -26.10 -12.55
N ALA A 105 4.32 -27.19 -13.29
CA ALA A 105 3.40 -28.32 -13.25
C ALA A 105 3.27 -28.82 -11.78
N GLY A 106 2.04 -29.06 -11.34
CA GLY A 106 1.78 -29.54 -9.99
C GLY A 106 2.49 -30.88 -9.75
N HIS A 107 3.26 -30.98 -8.66
CA HIS A 107 3.70 -32.27 -8.13
C HIS A 107 2.50 -32.92 -7.42
N THR A 108 1.86 -33.88 -8.08
CA THR A 108 1.05 -34.89 -7.39
C THR A 108 1.99 -35.84 -6.64
N HIS A 109 1.98 -35.76 -5.32
CA HIS A 109 2.46 -36.82 -4.44
C HIS A 109 1.32 -37.81 -4.17
#